data_AF-A0A537J0T6-F1
#
_entry.id   AF-A0A537J0T6-F1
#
_cell.length_a   1.000
_cell.length_b   1.000
_cell.length_c   1.000
_cell.angle_alpha   90.00
_cell.angle_beta   90.00
_cell.angle_gamma   90.00
#
_symmetry.space_group_name_H-M   'P 1'
#
loop_
_entity.id
_entity.type
_entity.pdbx_description
1 polymer ?
#
loop_
_entity_poly.entity_id
_entity_poly.type
_entity_poly.pdbx_seq_one_letter_code
_entity_poly.pdbx_strand_id
1 'polypeptide(L)' 'MQRFIVAQPEAVEELFDKLQIRARDNPKAWQRLVKATDRAHTRYLQVGSPDARGFYHGLLTGYAVALKALQGKMTVSRSR' A
#
# COMPACT_ATOMS: atom_id res chain seq x y z
N MET A 1 -12.62 -24.31 -10.54
CA MET A 1 -12.87 -23.17 -9.64
C MET A 1 -11.52 -22.59 -9.22
N GLN A 2 -11.23 -21.33 -9.55
CA GLN A 2 -10.05 -20.64 -9.00
C GLN A 2 -10.27 -20.40 -7.51
N ARG A 3 -9.32 -20.83 -6.68
CA ARG A 3 -9.35 -20.58 -5.24
C ARG A 3 -8.80 -19.17 -5.01
N PHE A 4 -9.66 -18.23 -4.66
CA PHE A 4 -9.21 -16.88 -4.30
C PHE A 4 -8.49 -16.94 -2.95
N ILE A 5 -7.19 -16.71 -2.97
CA ILE A 5 -6.35 -16.69 -1.77
C ILE A 5 -6.13 -15.23 -1.36
N VAL A 6 -6.22 -14.94 -0.07
CA VAL A 6 -5.87 -13.62 0.48
C VAL A 6 -4.38 -13.40 0.32
N ALA A 7 -3.97 -12.19 -0.06
CA ALA A 7 -2.58 -11.85 -0.32
C ALA A 7 -1.98 -12.64 -1.49
N GLN A 8 -2.73 -12.73 -2.60
CA GLN A 8 -2.19 -13.21 -3.87
C GLN A 8 -1.05 -12.30 -4.32
N PRO A 9 0.11 -12.86 -4.73
CA PRO A 9 1.27 -12.07 -5.15
C PRO A 9 0.93 -10.99 -6.17
N GLU A 10 0.14 -11.32 -7.18
CA GLU A 10 -0.21 -10.43 -8.28
C GLU A 10 -0.98 -9.19 -7.78
N ALA A 11 -1.95 -9.40 -6.88
CA ALA A 11 -2.71 -8.31 -6.27
C ALA A 11 -1.86 -7.44 -5.35
N VAL A 12 -0.89 -8.04 -4.66
CA VAL A 12 0.03 -7.32 -3.76
C VAL A 12 1.00 -6.46 -4.56
N GLU A 13 1.58 -6.99 -5.64
CA GLU A 13 2.46 -6.23 -6.54
C GLU A 13 1.70 -5.08 -7.21
N GLU A 14 0.51 -5.36 -7.76
CA GLU A 14 -0.30 -4.31 -8.40
C GLU A 14 -0.67 -3.20 -7.41
N LEU A 15 -0.99 -3.55 -6.16
CA LEU A 15 -1.23 -2.58 -5.11
C LEU A 15 0.04 -1.76 -4.82
N PHE A 16 1.18 -2.42 -4.64
CA PHE A 16 2.45 -1.77 -4.32
C PHE A 16 2.87 -0.76 -5.40
N ASP A 17 2.81 -1.13 -6.68
CA ASP A 17 3.13 -0.26 -7.80
C ASP A 17 2.27 1.00 -7.83
N LYS A 18 0.95 0.85 -7.61
CA LYS A 18 0.02 1.99 -7.52
C LYS A 18 0.39 2.95 -6.39
N LEU A 19 0.93 2.45 -5.28
CA LEU A 19 1.37 3.29 -4.17
C LEU A 19 2.67 4.02 -4.49
N GLN A 20 3.61 3.37 -5.17
CA GLN A 20 4.88 4.00 -5.60
C GLN A 20 4.66 5.14 -6.59
N ILE A 21 3.76 4.95 -7.56
CA ILE A 21 3.41 6.01 -8.53
C ILE A 21 2.87 7.24 -7.80
N ARG A 22 1.91 7.03 -6.88
CA ARG A 22 1.27 8.12 -6.12
C ARG A 22 2.20 8.83 -5.14
N ALA A 23 3.21 8.10 -4.64
CA ALA A 23 4.22 8.61 -3.72
C ALA A 23 5.14 9.64 -4.37
N ARG A 24 5.49 9.46 -5.65
CA ARG A 24 6.43 10.34 -6.38
C ARG A 24 5.90 11.76 -6.54
N ASP A 25 4.58 11.94 -6.56
CA ASP A 25 3.96 13.22 -6.90
C ASP A 25 3.79 14.18 -5.70
N ASN A 26 4.20 13.81 -4.48
CA ASN A 26 3.77 14.53 -3.27
C ASN A 26 4.84 14.74 -2.18
N PRO A 27 4.78 15.87 -1.44
CA PRO A 27 5.85 16.32 -0.55
C PRO A 27 5.97 15.53 0.76
N LYS A 28 7.09 15.76 1.47
CA LYS A 28 7.62 15.16 2.72
C LYS A 28 6.65 14.48 3.69
N ALA A 29 5.42 14.99 3.85
CA ALA A 29 4.40 14.40 4.73
C ALA A 29 4.11 12.92 4.42
N TRP A 30 4.26 12.51 3.16
CA TRP A 30 3.92 11.15 2.72
C TRP A 30 5.11 10.20 2.77
N GLN A 31 6.34 10.70 2.89
CA GLN A 31 7.55 9.87 2.89
C GLN A 31 7.57 8.81 3.99
N ARG A 32 6.99 9.11 5.16
CA ARG A 32 6.90 8.12 6.26
C ARG A 32 5.97 6.98 5.89
N LEU A 33 4.86 7.29 5.23
CA LEU A 33 3.86 6.31 4.81
C LEU A 33 4.37 5.46 3.65
N VAL A 34 5.08 6.08 2.70
CA VAL A 34 5.76 5.39 1.59
C VAL A 34 6.82 4.42 2.12
N LYS A 35 7.67 4.87 3.05
CA LYS A 35 8.65 3.99 3.72
C LYS A 35 7.99 2.85 4.50
N ALA A 36 6.78 3.05 5.04
CA ALA A 36 6.03 2.00 5.71
C ALA A 36 5.49 0.97 4.71
N THR A 37 5.03 1.43 3.54
CA THR A 37 4.63 0.58 2.41
C THR A 37 5.79 -0.28 1.91
N ASP A 38 6.98 0.30 1.67
CA ASP A 38 8.18 -0.45 1.24
C ASP A 38 8.56 -1.56 2.23
N ARG A 39 8.54 -1.24 3.53
CA ARG A 39 8.85 -2.22 4.58
C ARG A 39 7.82 -3.34 4.62
N ALA A 40 6.52 -3.02 4.51
CA ALA A 40 5.47 -4.03 4.52
C ALA A 40 5.57 -4.94 3.30
N HIS A 41 5.87 -4.40 2.12
CA HIS A 41 6.07 -5.18 0.89
C HIS A 41 7.32 -6.07 0.99
N THR A 42 8.44 -5.53 1.45
CA THR A 42 9.67 -6.31 1.70
C THR A 42 9.39 -7.47 2.65
N ARG A 43 8.65 -7.24 3.73
CA ARG A 43 8.31 -8.29 4.70
C ARG A 43 7.34 -9.31 4.13
N TYR A 44 6.37 -8.88 3.32
CA TYR A 44 5.47 -9.77 2.59
C TYR A 44 6.25 -10.77 1.71
N LEU A 45 7.28 -10.31 0.99
CA LEU A 45 8.14 -11.16 0.15
C LEU A 45 9.01 -12.12 0.96
N GLN A 46 9.40 -11.74 2.18
CA GLN A 46 10.31 -12.51 3.03
C GLN A 46 9.61 -13.59 3.87
N VAL A 47 8.30 -13.46 4.14
CA VAL A 47 7.59 -14.42 4.98
C VAL A 47 7.04 -15.60 4.18
N GLY A 48 7.32 -16.82 4.65
CA GLY A 48 6.84 -18.04 4.01
C GLY A 48 5.39 -18.40 4.36
N SER A 49 4.91 -18.05 5.56
CA SER A 49 3.59 -18.47 6.03
C SER A 49 2.45 -17.68 5.35
N PRO A 50 1.34 -18.35 4.98
CA PRO A 50 0.17 -17.68 4.41
C PRO A 50 -0.44 -16.63 5.34
N ASP A 51 -0.50 -16.89 6.65
CA ASP A 51 -1.08 -15.97 7.64
C ASP A 51 -0.26 -14.68 7.76
N ALA A 52 1.07 -14.80 7.79
CA ALA A 52 1.93 -13.62 7.82
C ALA A 52 1.83 -12.81 6.52
N ARG A 53 1.72 -13.49 5.35
CA ARG A 53 1.44 -12.82 4.08
C ARG A 53 0.11 -12.06 4.12
N GLY A 54 -0.94 -12.68 4.66
CA GLY A 54 -2.24 -12.04 4.90
C GLY A 54 -2.13 -10.78 5.75
N PHE A 55 -1.37 -10.83 6.84
CA PHE A 55 -1.11 -9.68 7.70
C PHE A 55 -0.44 -8.51 6.95
N TYR A 56 0.66 -8.76 6.23
CA TYR A 56 1.37 -7.70 5.50
C TYR A 56 0.57 -7.14 4.33
N HIS A 57 -0.22 -7.97 3.65
CA HIS A 57 -1.18 -7.50 2.66
C HIS A 57 -2.24 -6.58 3.27
N GLY A 58 -2.74 -6.91 4.47
CA GLY A 58 -3.63 -6.04 5.24
C GLY A 58 -2.98 -4.69 5.58
N LEU A 59 -1.71 -4.68 5.99
CA LEU A 59 -0.95 -3.45 6.22
C LEU A 59 -0.81 -2.61 4.94
N LEU A 60 -0.45 -3.22 3.82
CA LEU A 60 -0.34 -2.53 2.53
C LEU A 60 -1.68 -1.89 2.12
N THR A 61 -2.78 -2.61 2.30
CA THR A 61 -4.13 -2.09 2.04
C THR A 61 -4.46 -0.92 2.96
N GLY A 62 -4.14 -1.01 4.25
CA GLY A 62 -4.32 0.09 5.21
C GLY A 62 -3.54 1.34 4.82
N TYR A 63 -2.28 1.20 4.42
CA TYR A 63 -1.46 2.31 3.95
C TYR A 63 -1.98 2.91 2.65
N ALA A 64 -2.52 2.08 1.74
CA ALA A 64 -3.17 2.56 0.53
C ALA A 64 -4.37 3.46 0.81
N VAL A 65 -5.21 3.07 1.76
CA VAL A 65 -6.37 3.87 2.21
C VAL A 65 -5.90 5.19 2.83
N ALA A 66 -4.88 5.15 3.69
CA ALA A 66 -4.31 6.35 4.29
C ALA A 66 -3.73 7.32 3.24
N LEU A 67 -3.00 6.82 2.23
CA LEU A 67 -2.48 7.61 1.12
C LEU A 67 -3.62 8.27 0.33
N LYS A 68 -4.68 7.52 0.01
CA LYS A 68 -5.86 8.05 -0.68
C LYS A 68 -6.59 9.12 0.15
N ALA A 69 -6.70 8.94 1.45
CA ALA A 69 -7.32 9.92 2.34
C ALA A 69 -6.52 11.23 2.40
N LEU A 70 -5.19 11.15 2.43
CA LEU A 70 -4.31 12.33 2.38
C LEU A 70 -4.42 13.07 1.05
N GLN A 71 -4.48 12.34 -0.07
CA GLN A 71 -4.75 12.90 -1.39
C GLN A 71 -6.07 13.68 -1.42
N GLY A 72 -7.16 13.07 -0.96
CA GLY A 72 -8.48 13.71 -0.95
C GLY A 72 -8.51 15.02 -0.16
N LYS A 73 -7.81 15.08 0.98
CA LYS A 73 -7.70 16.31 1.79
C LYS A 73 -6.95 17.43 1.06
N MET A 74 -5.90 17.11 0.30
CA MET A 74 -5.14 18.11 -0.47
C MET A 74 -5.92 18.64 -1.68
N THR A 75 -6.65 17.79 -2.40
CA THR A 75 -7.48 18.22 -3.52
C THR A 75 -8.59 19.17 -3.05
N VAL A 76 -9.26 18.85 -1.94
CA VAL A 76 -10.29 19.72 -1.35
C VAL A 76 -9.72 21.07 -0.89
N SER A 77 -8.48 21.10 -0.38
CA SER A 77 -7.83 22.34 0.07
C SER A 77 -7.34 23.24 -1.07
N ARG A 78 -7.16 22.72 -2.29
CA ARG A 78 -6.76 23.50 -3.48
C ARG A 78 -7.94 24.06 -4.27
N SER A 79 -9.15 23.58 -4.01
CA SER A 79 -10.38 23.98 -4.69
C SER A 79 -11.22 25.00 -3.90
N ARG A 80 -10.70 25.49 -2.77
CA ARG A 80 -11.22 26.63 -2.01
C ARG A 80 -10.25 27.79 -2.14
#